data_AF-A0A957NRI0-F1
#
_entry.id   AF-A0A957NRI0-F1
#
_cell.length_a   1.000
_cell.length_b   1.000
_cell.length_c   1.000
_cell.angle_alpha   90.00
_cell.angle_beta   90.00
_cell.angle_gamma   90.00
#
_symmetry.space_group_name_H-M   'P 1'
#
loop_
_entity.id
_entity.type
_entity.pdbx_description
1 polymer ?
#
loop_
_entity_poly.entity_id
_entity_poly.type
_entity_poly.pdbx_seq_one_letter_code
_entity_poly.pdbx_strand_id
1 'polypeptide(L)' 'MLQPNVLERIEGLEEFAAAEGFTLPMPALEIVRLEDQGFVIDLHTGQILEDVDIDEQLDIIVAGVAYER' A
#
# COMPACT_ATOMS: atom_id res chain seq x y z
N MET A 1 -11.62 -5.99 -14.76
CA MET A 1 -11.35 -4.58 -15.06
C MET A 1 -10.47 -4.07 -13.93
N LEU A 2 -9.27 -3.56 -14.23
CA LEU A 2 -8.46 -2.87 -13.22
C LEU A 2 -9.20 -1.56 -12.87
N GLN A 3 -9.32 -1.24 -11.59
CA GLN A 3 -9.96 0.02 -11.18
C GLN A 3 -9.22 1.19 -11.86
N PRO A 4 -9.91 2.30 -12.21
CA PRO A 4 -9.31 3.42 -12.95
C PRO A 4 -8.13 4.12 -12.26
N ASN A 5 -7.73 3.68 -11.06
CA ASN A 5 -6.68 4.23 -10.20
C ASN A 5 -5.44 3.30 -10.12
N VAL A 6 -5.33 2.19 -10.87
CA VAL A 6 -4.16 1.29 -10.73
C VAL A 6 -2.86 1.96 -11.20
N LEU A 7 -2.90 2.76 -12.25
CA LEU A 7 -1.71 3.47 -12.74
C LEU A 7 -1.28 4.56 -11.74
N GLU A 8 -2.23 5.38 -11.27
CA GLU A 8 -2.00 6.41 -10.25
C GLU A 8 -1.45 5.82 -8.94
N ARG A 9 -1.95 4.65 -8.52
CA ARG A 9 -1.40 3.91 -7.36
C ARG A 9 0.02 3.41 -7.57
N ILE A 10 0.34 2.92 -8.76
CA ILE A 10 1.70 2.48 -9.10
C ILE A 10 2.66 3.67 -9.05
N GLU A 11 2.30 4.77 -9.71
CA GLU A 11 3.10 6.01 -9.71
C GLU A 11 3.28 6.53 -8.28
N GLY A 12 2.22 6.55 -7.47
CA GLY A 12 2.30 6.99 -6.08
C GLY A 12 3.23 6.14 -5.20
N LEU A 13 3.27 4.82 -5.40
CA LEU A 13 4.18 3.93 -4.67
C LEU A 13 5.64 4.18 -5.05
N GLU A 14 5.91 4.39 -6.34
CA GLU A 14 7.26 4.67 -6.84
C GLU A 14 7.76 6.05 -6.39
N GLU A 15 6.89 7.07 -6.43
CA GLU A 15 7.20 8.41 -5.91
C GLU A 15 7.47 8.39 -4.41
N PHE A 16 6.66 7.65 -3.63
CA PHE A 16 6.87 7.50 -2.19
C PHE A 16 8.21 6.84 -1.87
N ALA A 17 8.53 5.71 -2.52
CA ALA A 17 9.81 5.04 -2.31
C ALA A 17 11.01 5.93 -2.66
N ALA A 18 10.90 6.69 -3.77
CA ALA A 18 11.92 7.65 -4.17
C ALA A 18 12.07 8.82 -3.16
N ALA A 19 10.96 9.33 -2.62
CA ALA A 19 10.96 10.40 -1.62
C ALA A 19 11.58 9.97 -0.29
N GLU A 20 11.31 8.75 0.15
CA GLU A 20 11.85 8.15 1.38
C GLU A 20 13.26 7.55 1.19
N GLY A 21 13.76 7.51 -0.05
CA GLY A 21 15.13 7.08 -0.36
C GLY A 21 15.35 5.56 -0.29
N PHE A 22 14.30 4.77 -0.50
CA PHE A 22 14.40 3.31 -0.61
C PHE A 22 13.89 2.80 -1.97
N THR A 23 14.07 1.51 -2.23
CA THR A 23 13.55 0.86 -3.43
C THR A 23 12.50 -0.15 -3.01
N LEU A 24 11.39 -0.19 -3.74
CA LEU A 24 10.35 -1.16 -3.47
C LEU A 24 10.92 -2.60 -3.58
N PRO A 25 10.60 -3.48 -2.62
CA PRO A 25 11.12 -4.85 -2.58
C PRO A 25 10.55 -5.75 -3.67
N MET A 26 9.47 -5.30 -4.33
CA MET A 26 8.84 -5.94 -5.48
C MET A 26 8.22 -4.87 -6.39
N PRO A 27 7.85 -5.20 -7.64
CA PRO A 27 7.23 -4.24 -8.54
C PRO A 27 5.95 -3.62 -7.95
N ALA A 28 5.74 -2.31 -8.11
CA ALA A 28 4.55 -1.63 -7.61
C ALA A 28 3.24 -2.25 -8.12
N LEU A 29 3.22 -2.77 -9.36
CA LEU A 29 2.08 -3.52 -9.89
C LEU A 29 1.76 -4.79 -9.08
N GLU A 30 2.77 -5.47 -8.56
CA GLU A 30 2.60 -6.67 -7.74
C GLU A 30 2.08 -6.33 -6.35
N ILE A 31 2.58 -5.24 -5.77
CA ILE A 31 2.07 -4.66 -4.51
C ILE A 31 0.59 -4.34 -4.63
N VAL A 32 0.20 -3.57 -5.66
CA VAL A 32 -1.21 -3.22 -5.89
C VAL A 32 -2.09 -4.45 -6.10
N ARG A 33 -1.59 -5.48 -6.80
CA ARG A 33 -2.34 -6.74 -6.98
C ARG A 33 -2.56 -7.49 -5.67
N LEU A 34 -1.57 -7.51 -4.79
CA LEU A 34 -1.66 -8.16 -3.49
C LEU A 34 -2.58 -7.35 -2.56
N GLU A 35 -2.50 -6.02 -2.56
CA GLU A 35 -3.43 -5.14 -1.85
C GLU A 35 -4.88 -5.33 -2.32
N ASP A 36 -5.10 -5.44 -3.64
CA ASP A 36 -6.44 -5.69 -4.21
C ASP A 36 -6.99 -7.09 -3.84
N GLN A 37 -6.11 -8.03 -3.46
CA GLN A 37 -6.48 -9.34 -2.93
C GLN A 37 -6.74 -9.31 -1.41
N GLY A 38 -6.57 -8.15 -0.76
CA GLY A 38 -6.78 -7.97 0.68
C GLY A 38 -5.52 -8.18 1.53
N PHE A 39 -4.34 -8.29 0.92
CA PHE A 39 -3.10 -8.40 1.67
C PHE A 39 -2.56 -7.02 2.07
N VAL A 40 -1.96 -6.94 3.25
CA VAL A 40 -1.18 -5.76 3.67
C VAL A 40 0.30 -6.08 3.48
N ILE A 41 1.06 -5.16 2.89
CA ILE A 41 2.45 -5.40 2.49
C ILE A 41 3.33 -4.33 3.12
N ASP A 42 4.40 -4.74 3.79
CA ASP A 42 5.43 -3.82 4.23
C ASP A 42 6.29 -3.39 3.04
N LEU A 43 6.21 -2.11 2.67
CA LEU A 43 6.94 -1.54 1.54
C LEU A 43 8.46 -1.48 1.75
N HIS A 44 8.97 -1.62 2.97
CA HIS A 44 10.42 -1.64 3.26
C HIS A 44 11.00 -3.04 3.17
N THR A 45 10.27 -4.04 3.68
CA THR A 45 10.77 -5.42 3.80
C THR A 45 10.21 -6.37 2.75
N GLY A 46 9.08 -6.02 2.15
CA GLY A 46 8.33 -6.86 1.22
C GLY A 46 7.53 -7.97 1.90
N GLN A 47 7.46 -7.95 3.24
CA GLN A 47 6.71 -8.94 3.98
C GLN A 47 5.20 -8.71 3.81
N ILE A 48 4.49 -9.79 3.51
CA ILE A 48 3.04 -9.82 3.55
C ILE A 48 2.63 -10.03 5.00
N LEU A 49 1.88 -9.08 5.55
CA LEU A 49 1.28 -9.18 6.86
C LEU A 49 -0.04 -9.95 6.69
N GLU A 50 0.07 -11.27 6.80
CA GLU A 50 -1.10 -12.15 6.93
C GLU A 50 -1.74 -11.88 8.30
N ASP A 51 -3.06 -11.67 8.34
CA ASP A 51 -3.84 -11.47 9.58
C ASP A 51 -3.64 -10.12 10.27
N VAL A 52 -4.06 -9.03 9.62
CA VAL A 52 -4.57 -7.88 10.38
C VAL A 52 -6.05 -8.19 10.65
N ASP A 53 -6.34 -8.84 11.78
CA ASP A 53 -7.71 -9.00 12.28
C ASP A 53 -8.32 -7.59 12.38
N ILE A 54 -9.22 -7.25 11.46
CA ILE A 54 -9.83 -5.90 11.33
C ILE A 54 -10.74 -5.59 12.54
N ASP A 55 -10.89 -6.54 13.47
CA ASP A 55 -11.67 -6.39 14.70
C ASP A 55 -10.89 -5.76 15.87
N GLU A 56 -9.55 -5.69 15.84
CA GLU A 56 -8.74 -5.03 16.87
C GLU A 56 -8.16 -3.68 16.42
N GLN A 57 -9.01 -2.66 16.54
CA GLN A 57 -8.74 -1.27 16.91
C GLN A 57 -7.34 -0.64 16.63
N LEU A 58 -7.40 0.40 15.79
CA LEU A 58 -6.83 1.74 16.05
C LEU A 58 -5.31 1.84 16.28
N ASP A 59 -4.56 1.98 15.19
CA ASP A 59 -3.52 3.03 14.99
C ASP A 59 -2.69 2.76 13.71
N ILE A 60 -3.31 2.30 12.63
CA ILE A 60 -2.63 2.24 11.33
C ILE A 60 -2.77 3.62 10.69
N ILE A 61 -1.64 4.32 10.60
CA ILE A 61 -1.50 5.58 9.87
C ILE A 61 -1.79 5.30 8.40
N VAL A 62 -3.03 5.51 7.98
CA VAL A 62 -3.40 5.59 6.57
C VAL A 62 -2.88 6.94 6.07
N ALA A 63 -1.73 6.90 5.39
CA ALA A 63 -1.24 8.05 4.64
C ALA A 63 -2.27 8.40 3.56
N GLY A 64 -3.02 9.48 3.80
CA GLY A 64 -3.92 10.11 2.84
C GLY A 64 -5.32 9.53 2.80
N VAL A 65 -6.22 10.01 3.67
CA VAL A 65 -7.32 10.93 3.30
C VAL A 65 -7.84 11.55 4.61
N ALA A 66 -7.61 12.84 4.81
CA ALA A 66 -8.30 13.59 5.86
C ALA A 66 -9.78 13.73 5.45
N TYR A 67 -10.67 12.96 6.08
CA TYR A 67 -12.10 13.25 6.07
C TYR A 67 -12.42 14.17 7.25
N GLU A 68 -12.46 15.48 6.99
CA GLU A 68 -13.07 16.44 7.90
C GLU A 68 -14.61 16.36 7.81
N ARG A 69 -15.26 16.37 8.97
CA ARG A 69 -16.73 16.45 9.12
C ARG A 69 -17.23 17.88 8.93
#